data_AF-A0A972L692-F1
#
_entry.id   AF-A0A972L692-F1
#
_cell.length_a   1.000
_cell.length_b   1.000
_cell.length_c   1.000
_cell.angle_alpha   90.00
_cell.angle_beta   90.00
_cell.angle_gamma   90.00
#
_symmetry.space_group_name_H-M   'P 1'
#
loop_
_entity.id
_entity.type
_entity.pdbx_description
1 polymer ?
#
loop_
_entity_poly.entity_id
_entity_poly.type
_entity_poly.pdbx_seq_one_letter_code
_entity_poly.pdbx_strand_id
1 'polypeptide(L)'
;MESEEIRKELQNLLTNFELELKSDSLRTKVLSLVPCFQQLRELGKSLIPSTIARSARDRILHYFLKYPAIIISGDELLVVSGIQEYARRVRELKVQFGWSIVSGLTAGQMAEENEFPLPNIDVMSMGPSDYILLSQQQDRDAAHRWNLANEIRRENISVRDKILKYLRENVGQKVTGEELKYLAKDRSEWARRVRELRTEYGWPVVTQNTGRPDLEVGVYLLEADRQSPEHDRHIPDQVKREVLRRDKYKCTVCNWSHEEWNRSDPRHLELHHKKHHAKGGDNTENNLITVCTVCHDEIHRKKK
;
A
#
# COMPACT_ATOMS: atom_id res chain seq x y z
N MET A 1 25.78 -20.90 17.59
CA MET A 1 25.27 -21.14 18.95
C MET A 1 23.79 -21.39 18.83
N GLU A 2 23.33 -22.44 19.48
CA GLU A 2 21.90 -22.73 19.54
C GLU A 2 21.21 -21.71 20.46
N SER A 3 19.94 -21.38 20.18
CA SER A 3 19.19 -20.36 20.94
C SER A 3 19.20 -20.63 22.44
N GLU A 4 19.22 -21.90 22.83
CA GLU A 4 19.24 -22.31 24.24
C GLU A 4 20.57 -22.00 24.95
N GLU A 5 21.70 -22.07 24.25
CA GLU A 5 23.01 -21.68 24.80
C GLU A 5 23.04 -20.17 25.06
N ILE A 6 22.58 -19.39 24.08
CA ILE A 6 22.51 -17.94 24.17
C ILE A 6 21.58 -17.51 25.32
N ARG A 7 20.44 -18.20 25.49
CA ARG A 7 19.50 -17.98 26.60
C ARG A 7 20.15 -18.21 27.96
N LYS A 8 20.92 -19.29 28.12
CA LYS A 8 21.64 -19.60 29.37
C LYS A 8 22.68 -18.53 29.70
N GLU A 9 23.42 -18.05 28.71
CA GLU A 9 24.39 -16.97 28.91
C GLU A 9 23.71 -15.66 29.31
N LEU A 10 22.60 -15.29 28.67
CA LEU A 10 21.82 -14.11 29.05
C LEU A 10 21.30 -14.21 30.49
N GLN A 11 20.80 -15.38 30.88
CA GLN A 11 20.33 -15.63 32.24
C GLN A 11 21.45 -15.41 33.27
N ASN A 12 22.66 -15.93 33.00
CA ASN A 12 23.81 -15.73 33.88
C ASN A 12 24.19 -14.25 34.01
N LEU A 13 24.20 -13.51 32.89
CA LEU A 13 24.48 -12.07 32.92
C LEU A 13 23.47 -11.30 33.77
N LEU A 14 22.18 -11.64 33.66
CA LEU A 14 21.11 -11.01 34.45
C LEU A 14 21.20 -11.35 35.93
N THR A 15 21.53 -12.60 36.29
CA THR A 15 21.76 -12.98 37.69
C THR A 15 22.93 -12.21 38.30
N ASN A 16 24.03 -12.05 37.55
CA ASN A 16 25.21 -11.32 38.04
C ASN A 16 24.96 -9.81 38.18
N PHE A 17 24.02 -9.24 37.42
CA PHE A 17 23.68 -7.83 37.47
C PHE A 17 23.11 -7.38 38.84
N GLU A 18 22.59 -8.31 39.65
CA GLU A 18 22.13 -8.01 41.02
C GLU A 18 23.25 -7.39 41.90
N LEU A 19 24.50 -7.82 41.71
CA LEU A 19 25.64 -7.26 42.43
C LEU A 19 25.96 -5.83 41.94
N GLU A 20 25.85 -5.60 40.64
CA GLU A 20 26.13 -4.29 40.01
C GLU A 20 25.11 -3.22 40.43
N LEU A 21 23.87 -3.60 40.74
CA LEU A 21 22.85 -2.69 41.26
C LEU A 21 23.26 -2.01 42.57
N LYS A 22 24.12 -2.66 43.36
CA LYS A 22 24.64 -2.15 44.64
C LYS A 22 25.77 -1.13 44.47
N SER A 23 26.31 -0.95 43.26
CA SER A 23 27.33 0.06 42.96
C SER A 23 26.75 1.48 43.09
N ASP A 24 27.55 2.46 43.51
CA ASP A 24 27.15 3.88 43.51
C ASP A 24 27.30 4.53 42.12
N SER A 25 27.93 3.84 41.16
CA SER A 25 28.24 4.40 39.83
C SER A 25 27.15 4.07 38.79
N LEU A 26 26.45 5.10 38.32
CA LEU A 26 25.48 4.98 37.21
C LEU A 26 26.13 4.40 35.94
N ARG A 27 27.33 4.86 35.59
CA ARG A 27 28.03 4.38 34.37
C ARG A 27 28.33 2.88 34.46
N THR A 28 28.73 2.39 35.64
CA THR A 28 29.04 0.97 35.84
C THR A 28 27.79 0.10 35.63
N LYS A 29 26.65 0.52 36.20
CA LYS A 29 25.35 -0.13 35.98
C LYS A 29 24.94 -0.16 34.51
N VAL A 30 25.15 0.93 33.77
CA VAL A 30 24.84 0.97 32.34
C VAL A 30 25.75 0.04 31.55
N LEU A 31 27.06 0.06 31.83
CA LEU A 31 28.04 -0.77 31.11
C LEU A 31 27.82 -2.27 31.36
N SER A 32 27.38 -2.67 32.55
CA SER A 32 27.07 -4.08 32.84
C SER A 32 25.79 -4.59 32.16
N LEU A 33 24.90 -3.69 31.72
CA LEU A 33 23.75 -4.05 30.87
C LEU A 33 24.09 -4.20 29.39
N VAL A 34 25.23 -3.68 28.93
CA VAL A 34 25.62 -3.77 27.51
C VAL A 34 25.75 -5.23 27.04
N PRO A 35 26.43 -6.15 27.76
CA PRO A 35 26.46 -7.56 27.41
C PRO A 35 25.07 -8.22 27.41
N CYS A 36 24.19 -7.88 28.36
CA CYS A 36 22.82 -8.37 28.37
C CYS A 36 22.07 -7.99 27.09
N PHE A 37 22.20 -6.73 26.68
CA PHE A 37 21.59 -6.22 25.46
C PHE A 37 22.16 -6.88 24.20
N GLN A 38 23.48 -7.12 24.14
CA GLN A 38 24.11 -7.84 23.04
C GLN A 38 23.59 -9.28 22.97
N GLN A 39 23.51 -9.97 24.10
CA GLN A 39 23.06 -11.36 24.15
C GLN A 39 21.59 -11.52 23.80
N LEU A 40 20.74 -10.57 24.20
CA LEU A 40 19.33 -10.53 23.79
C LEU A 40 19.20 -10.37 22.26
N ARG A 41 20.06 -9.56 21.63
CA ARG A 41 20.11 -9.42 20.17
C ARG A 41 20.61 -10.70 19.49
N GLU A 42 21.61 -11.37 20.04
CA GLU A 42 22.04 -12.68 19.55
C GLU A 42 20.90 -13.70 19.63
N LEU A 43 20.14 -13.68 20.73
CA LEU A 43 19.01 -14.59 20.93
C LEU A 43 17.96 -14.38 19.85
N GLY A 44 17.52 -13.14 19.62
CA GLY A 44 16.57 -12.81 18.57
C GLY A 44 17.06 -13.23 17.17
N LYS A 45 18.34 -12.97 16.84
CA LYS A 45 18.93 -13.41 15.57
C LYS A 45 18.96 -14.93 15.41
N SER A 46 19.15 -15.68 16.49
CA SER A 46 19.23 -17.14 16.46
C SER A 46 17.90 -17.83 16.14
N LEU A 47 16.76 -17.13 16.31
CA LEU A 47 15.43 -17.67 16.04
C LEU A 47 15.18 -18.00 14.56
N ILE A 48 15.96 -17.39 13.66
CA ILE A 48 15.93 -17.69 12.23
C ILE A 48 17.32 -18.19 11.82
N PRO A 49 17.46 -19.46 11.41
CA PRO A 49 18.73 -20.01 10.97
C PRO A 49 19.39 -19.20 9.85
N SER A 50 20.72 -19.09 9.90
CA SER A 50 21.52 -18.35 8.89
C SER A 50 21.44 -18.97 7.49
N THR A 51 21.06 -20.24 7.39
CA THR A 51 20.73 -20.93 6.14
C THR A 51 19.49 -20.36 5.46
N ILE A 52 18.55 -19.81 6.24
CA ILE A 52 17.32 -19.17 5.76
C ILE A 52 17.54 -17.68 5.53
N ALA A 53 18.17 -16.98 6.49
CA ALA A 53 18.34 -15.54 6.43
C ALA A 53 19.71 -15.10 6.97
N ARG A 54 20.55 -14.55 6.08
CA ARG A 54 21.93 -14.18 6.41
C ARG A 54 22.05 -12.77 6.98
N SER A 55 21.17 -11.86 6.57
CA SER A 55 21.19 -10.46 7.02
C SER A 55 19.96 -10.10 7.86
N ALA A 56 20.04 -8.96 8.56
CA ALA A 56 18.91 -8.39 9.28
C ALA A 56 17.71 -8.11 8.37
N ARG A 57 17.97 -7.66 7.12
CA ARG A 57 16.93 -7.43 6.13
C ARG A 57 16.27 -8.74 5.70
N ASP A 58 17.05 -9.79 5.48
CA ASP A 58 16.51 -11.09 5.07
C ASP A 58 15.66 -11.71 6.19
N ARG A 59 16.06 -11.53 7.46
CA ARG A 59 15.27 -11.97 8.62
C ARG A 59 13.92 -11.23 8.69
N ILE A 60 13.94 -9.91 8.53
CA ILE A 60 12.72 -9.10 8.47
C ILE A 60 11.81 -9.57 7.33
N LEU A 61 12.35 -9.75 6.13
CA LEU A 61 11.58 -10.20 4.97
C LEU A 61 11.00 -11.59 5.20
N HIS A 62 11.81 -12.53 5.69
CA HIS A 62 11.34 -13.88 6.01
C HIS A 62 10.19 -13.85 7.01
N TYR A 63 10.27 -13.02 8.04
CA TYR A 63 9.22 -12.87 9.04
C TYR A 63 7.92 -12.31 8.42
N PHE A 64 8.00 -11.27 7.59
CA PHE A 64 6.83 -10.76 6.85
C PHE A 64 6.19 -11.82 5.93
N LEU A 65 7.00 -12.58 5.19
CA LEU A 65 6.50 -13.63 4.29
C LEU A 65 5.85 -14.80 5.05
N LYS A 66 6.32 -15.08 6.27
CA LYS A 66 5.75 -16.11 7.13
C LYS A 66 4.42 -15.67 7.75
N TYR A 67 4.24 -14.37 7.96
CA TYR A 67 3.07 -13.77 8.61
C TYR A 67 2.40 -12.68 7.73
N PRO A 68 1.90 -13.04 6.53
CA PRO A 68 1.22 -12.07 5.66
C PRO A 68 -0.11 -11.63 6.29
N ALA A 69 -0.53 -10.40 6.00
CA ALA A 69 -1.77 -9.81 6.50
C ALA A 69 -1.90 -9.84 8.06
N ILE A 70 -0.77 -9.81 8.76
CA ILE A 70 -0.68 -9.70 10.23
C ILE A 70 0.02 -8.38 10.57
N ILE A 71 -0.46 -7.70 11.62
CA ILE A 71 0.21 -6.51 12.16
C ILE A 71 1.49 -6.96 12.86
N ILE A 72 2.62 -6.45 12.38
CA ILE A 72 3.94 -6.71 12.95
C ILE A 72 4.49 -5.40 13.49
N SER A 73 4.73 -5.37 14.80
CA SER A 73 5.22 -4.17 15.48
C SER A 73 6.71 -3.92 15.25
N GLY A 74 7.13 -2.67 15.46
CA GLY A 74 8.53 -2.29 15.37
C GLY A 74 9.42 -3.04 16.36
N ASP A 75 8.90 -3.34 17.56
CA ASP A 75 9.63 -4.07 18.59
C ASP A 75 9.85 -5.53 18.21
N GLU A 76 8.87 -6.17 17.56
CA GLU A 76 9.06 -7.51 16.97
C GLU A 76 10.18 -7.48 15.92
N LEU A 77 10.17 -6.48 15.03
CA LEU A 77 11.21 -6.34 14.02
C LEU A 77 12.58 -6.05 14.64
N LEU A 78 12.65 -5.32 15.75
CA LEU A 78 13.90 -5.12 16.50
C LEU A 78 14.45 -6.45 17.00
N VAL A 79 13.60 -7.32 17.58
CA VAL A 79 13.98 -8.65 18.06
C VAL A 79 14.43 -9.54 16.91
N VAL A 80 13.61 -9.67 15.86
CA VAL A 80 13.86 -10.55 14.70
C VAL A 80 15.12 -10.13 13.93
N SER A 81 15.28 -8.82 13.71
CA SER A 81 16.41 -8.30 12.94
C SER A 81 17.69 -8.27 13.77
N GLY A 82 17.57 -8.12 15.09
CA GLY A 82 18.67 -7.91 16.03
C GLY A 82 19.38 -6.57 15.81
N ILE A 83 18.71 -5.55 15.25
CA ILE A 83 19.26 -4.21 15.00
C ILE A 83 18.25 -3.12 15.37
N GLN A 84 18.75 -1.95 15.77
CA GLN A 84 17.90 -0.77 16.01
C GLN A 84 17.41 -0.14 14.69
N GLU A 85 18.21 -0.23 13.62
CA GLU A 85 17.92 0.32 12.28
C GLU A 85 16.94 -0.55 11.46
N TYR A 86 16.03 -1.28 12.11
CA TYR A 86 15.06 -2.13 11.41
C TYR A 86 14.17 -1.31 10.47
N ALA A 87 13.76 -0.10 10.87
CA ALA A 87 12.90 0.77 10.07
C ALA A 87 13.55 1.14 8.73
N ARG A 88 14.88 1.34 8.71
CA ARG A 88 15.65 1.56 7.48
C ARG A 88 15.63 0.33 6.58
N ARG A 89 15.71 -0.89 7.14
CA ARG A 89 15.60 -2.14 6.39
C ARG A 89 14.21 -2.38 5.84
N VAL A 90 13.16 -2.06 6.59
CA VAL A 90 11.77 -2.09 6.09
C VAL A 90 11.60 -1.11 4.94
N ARG A 91 12.14 0.11 5.06
CA ARG A 91 12.13 1.08 3.95
C ARG A 91 12.81 0.54 2.69
N GLU A 92 13.96 -0.11 2.82
CA GLU A 92 14.63 -0.76 1.69
C GLU A 92 13.73 -1.83 1.06
N LEU A 93 13.13 -2.71 1.87
CA LEU A 93 12.23 -3.75 1.38
C LEU A 93 11.06 -3.17 0.58
N LYS A 94 10.44 -2.08 1.08
CA LYS A 94 9.37 -1.36 0.38
C LYS A 94 9.84 -0.74 -0.92
N VAL A 95 10.90 0.05 -0.84
CA VAL A 95 11.29 1.00 -1.89
C VAL A 95 12.18 0.35 -2.96
N GLN A 96 13.21 -0.37 -2.53
CA GLN A 96 14.24 -0.90 -3.42
C GLN A 96 13.88 -2.31 -3.89
N PHE A 97 13.21 -3.09 -3.04
CA PHE A 97 12.87 -4.47 -3.33
C PHE A 97 11.39 -4.68 -3.67
N GLY A 98 10.56 -3.64 -3.59
CA GLY A 98 9.16 -3.66 -4.04
C GLY A 98 8.24 -4.61 -3.28
N TRP A 99 8.53 -4.85 -2.00
CA TRP A 99 7.61 -5.60 -1.14
C TRP A 99 6.46 -4.70 -0.70
N SER A 100 5.21 -5.20 -0.87
CA SER A 100 3.99 -4.48 -0.51
C SER A 100 3.78 -4.45 1.01
N ILE A 101 4.67 -3.75 1.70
CA ILE A 101 4.62 -3.52 3.14
C ILE A 101 4.07 -2.12 3.37
N VAL A 102 2.99 -2.01 4.12
CA VAL A 102 2.41 -0.71 4.50
C VAL A 102 2.67 -0.41 5.97
N SER A 103 2.94 0.85 6.28
CA SER A 103 3.00 1.34 7.67
C SER A 103 1.60 1.59 8.24
N GLY A 104 1.45 1.57 9.56
CA GLY A 104 0.19 1.89 10.24
C GLY A 104 -0.39 3.25 9.84
N LEU A 105 0.47 4.26 9.68
CA LEU A 105 0.06 5.58 9.17
C LEU A 105 -0.57 5.50 7.78
N THR A 106 0.04 4.76 6.85
CA THR A 106 -0.48 4.62 5.48
C THR A 106 -1.76 3.80 5.48
N ALA A 107 -1.81 2.72 6.26
CA ALA A 107 -2.98 1.86 6.38
C ALA A 107 -4.19 2.60 6.95
N GLY A 108 -4.00 3.40 8.00
CA GLY A 108 -5.05 4.27 8.56
C GLY A 108 -5.56 5.30 7.56
N GLN A 109 -4.66 5.98 6.84
CA GLN A 109 -5.03 6.97 5.81
C GLN A 109 -5.81 6.33 4.65
N MET A 110 -5.50 5.10 4.27
CA MET A 110 -6.28 4.35 3.28
C MET A 110 -7.65 3.94 3.83
N ALA A 111 -7.72 3.52 5.10
CA ALA A 111 -8.97 3.12 5.74
C ALA A 111 -9.96 4.28 5.86
N GLU A 112 -9.48 5.49 6.17
CA GLU A 112 -10.29 6.72 6.20
C GLU A 112 -11.02 6.98 4.87
N GLU A 113 -10.39 6.63 3.74
CA GLU A 113 -10.97 6.78 2.39
C GLU A 113 -11.69 5.51 1.89
N ASN A 114 -11.91 4.52 2.76
CA ASN A 114 -12.50 3.21 2.43
C ASN A 114 -11.71 2.42 1.36
N GLU A 115 -10.38 2.56 1.35
CA GLU A 115 -9.47 1.90 0.41
C GLU A 115 -8.66 0.75 1.04
N PHE A 116 -9.03 0.32 2.25
CA PHE A 116 -8.44 -0.82 2.96
C PHE A 116 -9.50 -1.88 3.32
N PRO A 117 -9.86 -2.81 2.42
CA PRO A 117 -10.97 -3.76 2.61
C PRO A 117 -10.63 -5.01 3.43
N LEU A 118 -9.64 -5.00 4.32
CA LEU A 118 -9.32 -6.19 5.13
C LEU A 118 -10.14 -6.16 6.43
N PRO A 119 -11.26 -6.92 6.54
CA PRO A 119 -12.21 -6.76 7.64
C PRO A 119 -11.68 -7.26 8.98
N ASN A 120 -10.68 -8.15 8.96
CA ASN A 120 -10.14 -8.80 10.16
C ASN A 120 -8.92 -8.08 10.74
N ILE A 121 -8.56 -6.91 10.20
CA ILE A 121 -7.41 -6.14 10.63
C ILE A 121 -7.88 -4.76 11.06
N ASP A 122 -7.78 -4.47 12.35
CA ASP A 122 -7.99 -3.12 12.86
C ASP A 122 -6.75 -2.27 12.58
N VAL A 123 -6.73 -1.64 11.40
CA VAL A 123 -5.63 -0.74 11.02
C VAL A 123 -5.67 0.61 11.75
N MET A 124 -6.79 0.96 12.37
CA MET A 124 -6.92 2.21 13.13
C MET A 124 -6.21 2.13 14.47
N SER A 125 -5.98 0.92 15.00
CA SER A 125 -5.18 0.70 16.21
C SER A 125 -3.67 0.63 15.94
N MET A 126 -3.22 0.66 14.68
CA MET A 126 -1.80 0.55 14.34
C MET A 126 -1.02 1.81 14.71
N GLY A 127 0.14 1.61 15.34
CA GLY A 127 1.11 2.66 15.59
C GLY A 127 1.95 3.01 14.35
N PRO A 128 2.73 4.11 14.40
CA PRO A 128 3.60 4.53 13.30
C PRO A 128 4.71 3.54 12.93
N SER A 129 5.09 2.68 13.87
CA SER A 129 6.11 1.65 13.71
C SER A 129 5.52 0.25 13.49
N ASP A 130 4.22 0.16 13.24
CA ASP A 130 3.57 -1.10 12.90
C ASP A 130 3.49 -1.25 11.38
N TYR A 131 3.59 -2.49 10.92
CA TYR A 131 3.65 -2.82 9.51
C TYR A 131 2.79 -4.02 9.17
N ILE A 132 2.27 -4.06 7.94
CA ILE A 132 1.57 -5.24 7.39
C ILE A 132 2.13 -5.52 6.00
N LEU A 133 2.41 -6.79 5.70
CA LEU A 133 2.65 -7.27 4.34
C LEU A 133 1.31 -7.57 3.67
N LEU A 134 0.95 -6.81 2.64
CA LEU A 134 -0.30 -6.96 1.88
C LEU A 134 -0.20 -7.96 0.73
N SER A 135 1.00 -8.15 0.19
CA SER A 135 1.26 -9.08 -0.92
C SER A 135 2.60 -9.77 -0.76
N GLN A 136 2.61 -11.08 -1.00
CA GLN A 136 3.82 -11.90 -1.05
C GLN A 136 4.46 -11.89 -2.44
N GLN A 137 3.91 -11.15 -3.40
CA GLN A 137 4.51 -10.97 -4.70
C GLN A 137 5.48 -9.79 -4.68
N GLN A 138 6.71 -10.02 -5.14
CA GLN A 138 7.72 -8.99 -5.27
C GLN A 138 7.46 -8.14 -6.52
N ASP A 139 7.42 -6.81 -6.36
CA ASP A 139 7.45 -5.88 -7.47
C ASP A 139 8.89 -5.55 -7.89
N ARG A 140 9.29 -6.02 -9.06
CA ARG A 140 10.66 -5.84 -9.57
C ARG A 140 10.90 -4.46 -10.16
N ASP A 141 9.84 -3.73 -10.50
CA ASP A 141 9.90 -2.42 -11.14
C ASP A 141 9.82 -1.27 -10.10
N ALA A 142 9.58 -1.58 -8.83
CA ALA A 142 9.48 -0.62 -7.74
C ALA A 142 10.71 0.31 -7.63
N ALA A 143 11.93 -0.21 -7.84
CA ALA A 143 13.14 0.60 -7.80
C ALA A 143 13.17 1.66 -8.92
N HIS A 144 12.72 1.29 -10.12
CA HIS A 144 12.61 2.23 -11.25
C HIS A 144 11.55 3.30 -10.96
N ARG A 145 10.37 2.87 -10.51
CA ARG A 145 9.27 3.79 -10.16
C ARG A 145 9.62 4.71 -8.99
N TRP A 146 10.45 4.26 -8.06
CA TRP A 146 10.92 5.11 -6.97
C TRP A 146 11.78 6.28 -7.46
N ASN A 147 12.65 6.06 -8.46
CA ASN A 147 13.45 7.15 -9.03
C ASN A 147 12.54 8.23 -9.63
N LEU A 148 11.57 7.80 -10.44
CA LEU A 148 10.53 8.67 -11.01
C LEU A 148 9.75 9.41 -9.92
N ALA A 149 9.31 8.71 -8.86
CA ALA A 149 8.61 9.33 -7.75
C ALA A 149 9.46 10.38 -7.04
N ASN A 150 10.76 10.14 -6.87
CA ASN A 150 11.68 11.09 -6.26
C ASN A 150 11.91 12.33 -7.14
N GLU A 151 11.94 12.20 -8.46
CA GLU A 151 11.98 13.34 -9.39
C GLU A 151 10.70 14.19 -9.26
N ILE A 152 9.53 13.56 -9.42
CA ILE A 152 8.23 14.26 -9.35
C ILE A 152 8.01 14.90 -7.97
N ARG A 153 8.42 14.23 -6.88
CA ARG A 153 8.30 14.75 -5.51
C ARG A 153 9.01 16.10 -5.33
N ARG A 154 10.10 16.35 -6.06
CA ARG A 154 10.91 17.58 -5.97
C ARG A 154 10.31 18.75 -6.75
N GLU A 155 9.38 18.50 -7.66
CA GLU A 155 8.74 19.55 -8.45
C GLU A 155 7.91 20.51 -7.57
N ASN A 156 7.79 21.75 -8.01
CA ASN A 156 7.03 22.79 -7.31
C ASN A 156 5.58 22.87 -7.83
N ILE A 157 4.85 21.76 -7.70
CA ILE A 157 3.43 21.63 -8.05
C ILE A 157 2.64 21.03 -6.87
N SER A 158 1.31 21.07 -6.94
CA SER A 158 0.44 20.58 -5.85
C SER A 158 0.60 19.06 -5.65
N VAL A 159 0.25 18.58 -4.45
CA VAL A 159 0.30 17.13 -4.13
C VAL A 159 -0.56 16.31 -5.10
N ARG A 160 -1.77 16.81 -5.43
CA ARG A 160 -2.65 16.15 -6.40
C ARG A 160 -2.02 16.07 -7.78
N ASP A 161 -1.38 17.14 -8.24
CA ASP A 161 -0.74 17.16 -9.56
C ASP A 161 0.49 16.25 -9.61
N LYS A 162 1.24 16.10 -8.51
CA LYS A 162 2.32 15.10 -8.38
C LYS A 162 1.79 13.68 -8.49
N ILE A 163 0.73 13.38 -7.75
CA ILE A 163 0.06 12.06 -7.77
C ILE A 163 -0.43 11.77 -9.19
N LEU A 164 -1.13 12.71 -9.81
CA LEU A 164 -1.63 12.55 -11.17
C LEU A 164 -0.49 12.36 -12.17
N LYS A 165 0.55 13.20 -12.13
CA LYS A 165 1.71 13.08 -13.01
C LYS A 165 2.34 11.69 -12.87
N TYR A 166 2.56 11.25 -11.63
CA TYR A 166 3.13 9.92 -11.38
C TYR A 166 2.25 8.79 -11.90
N LEU A 167 0.93 8.86 -11.72
CA LEU A 167 -0.01 7.88 -12.26
C LEU A 167 0.00 7.86 -13.80
N ARG A 168 0.10 9.02 -14.45
CA ARG A 168 0.16 9.15 -15.92
C ARG A 168 1.45 8.59 -16.52
N GLU A 169 2.57 8.73 -15.82
CA GLU A 169 3.83 8.09 -16.20
C GLU A 169 3.82 6.56 -15.94
N ASN A 170 2.81 6.04 -15.23
CA ASN A 170 2.65 4.63 -14.86
C ASN A 170 1.28 4.07 -15.29
N VAL A 171 0.74 4.51 -16.43
CA VAL A 171 -0.55 4.01 -16.95
C VAL A 171 -0.52 2.50 -17.10
N GLY A 172 -1.55 1.82 -16.59
CA GLY A 172 -1.67 0.36 -16.59
C GLY A 172 -0.75 -0.37 -15.62
N GLN A 173 0.15 0.32 -14.91
CA GLN A 173 1.03 -0.27 -13.91
C GLN A 173 0.39 -0.21 -12.52
N LYS A 174 0.67 -1.24 -11.71
CA LYS A 174 0.28 -1.26 -10.29
C LYS A 174 1.22 -0.34 -9.50
N VAL A 175 0.67 0.61 -8.76
CA VAL A 175 1.42 1.46 -7.82
C VAL A 175 0.82 1.35 -6.42
N THR A 176 1.63 1.59 -5.39
CA THR A 176 1.26 1.37 -3.99
C THR A 176 0.90 2.67 -3.26
N GLY A 177 0.08 2.57 -2.21
CA GLY A 177 -0.20 3.72 -1.33
C GLY A 177 1.05 4.35 -0.71
N GLU A 178 2.10 3.56 -0.44
CA GLU A 178 3.39 4.08 0.05
C GLU A 178 4.12 4.95 -0.99
N GLU A 179 4.07 4.59 -2.28
CA GLU A 179 4.60 5.43 -3.37
C GLU A 179 3.83 6.77 -3.47
N LEU A 180 2.50 6.72 -3.36
CA LEU A 180 1.64 7.91 -3.44
C LEU A 180 1.82 8.84 -2.23
N LYS A 181 1.92 8.29 -1.02
CA LYS A 181 2.24 9.03 0.20
C LYS A 181 3.62 9.70 0.12
N TYR A 182 4.60 9.02 -0.48
CA TYR A 182 5.94 9.58 -0.65
C TYR A 182 5.93 10.86 -1.50
N LEU A 183 5.16 10.89 -2.59
CA LEU A 183 4.96 12.09 -3.44
C LEU A 183 4.37 13.26 -2.67
N ALA A 184 3.48 12.97 -1.71
CA ALA A 184 2.85 13.96 -0.84
C ALA A 184 3.75 14.47 0.28
N LYS A 185 5.02 14.05 0.34
CA LYS A 185 5.94 14.35 1.46
C LYS A 185 5.33 13.95 2.82
N ASP A 186 4.71 12.76 2.85
CA ASP A 186 4.11 12.15 4.04
C ASP A 186 2.93 12.93 4.64
N ARG A 187 2.34 13.87 3.89
CA ARG A 187 1.07 14.53 4.25
C ARG A 187 -0.08 13.55 4.19
N SER A 188 -0.96 13.56 5.19
CA SER A 188 -2.11 12.64 5.26
C SER A 188 -3.13 12.81 4.16
N GLU A 189 -3.18 13.98 3.50
CA GLU A 189 -4.16 14.25 2.45
C GLU A 189 -3.97 13.42 1.16
N TRP A 190 -2.88 12.67 1.01
CA TRP A 190 -2.57 11.95 -0.23
C TRP A 190 -3.71 11.00 -0.65
N ALA A 191 -4.28 10.23 0.28
CA ALA A 191 -5.33 9.25 0.00
C ALA A 191 -6.58 9.97 -0.53
N ARG A 192 -6.97 11.05 0.14
CA ARG A 192 -8.03 11.95 -0.30
C ARG A 192 -7.77 12.53 -1.68
N ARG A 193 -6.54 12.95 -1.99
CA ARG A 193 -6.17 13.49 -3.33
C ARG A 193 -6.30 12.44 -4.43
N VAL A 194 -5.98 11.17 -4.13
CA VAL A 194 -6.20 10.08 -5.08
C VAL A 194 -7.70 9.86 -5.32
N ARG A 195 -8.52 9.85 -4.26
CA ARG A 195 -9.98 9.76 -4.39
C ARG A 195 -10.53 10.93 -5.21
N GLU A 196 -10.11 12.16 -4.95
CA GLU A 196 -10.51 13.35 -5.72
C GLU A 196 -10.23 13.16 -7.22
N LEU A 197 -9.04 12.63 -7.59
CA LEU A 197 -8.71 12.37 -8.99
C LEU A 197 -9.76 11.51 -9.67
N ARG A 198 -10.26 10.48 -8.98
CA ARG A 198 -11.33 9.60 -9.44
C ARG A 198 -12.70 10.27 -9.43
N THR A 199 -13.13 10.81 -8.29
CA THR A 199 -14.52 11.25 -8.09
C THR A 199 -14.79 12.64 -8.66
N GLU A 200 -13.87 13.58 -8.51
CA GLU A 200 -14.08 15.00 -8.87
C GLU A 200 -13.43 15.35 -10.21
N TYR A 201 -12.25 14.82 -10.48
CA TYR A 201 -11.51 15.13 -11.71
C TYR A 201 -11.76 14.11 -12.82
N GLY A 202 -12.43 12.99 -12.54
CA GLY A 202 -12.85 12.01 -13.55
C GLY A 202 -11.70 11.23 -14.20
N TRP A 203 -10.58 11.06 -13.50
CA TRP A 203 -9.51 10.17 -13.93
C TRP A 203 -9.86 8.71 -13.60
N PRO A 204 -9.58 7.74 -14.48
CA PRO A 204 -9.90 6.33 -14.27
C PRO A 204 -8.86 5.66 -13.34
N VAL A 205 -8.71 6.21 -12.13
CA VAL A 205 -7.89 5.63 -11.08
C VAL A 205 -8.74 4.60 -10.35
N VAL A 206 -8.33 3.33 -10.36
CA VAL A 206 -9.06 2.21 -9.77
C VAL A 206 -8.25 1.53 -8.69
N THR A 207 -8.97 0.99 -7.72
CA THR A 207 -8.47 0.15 -6.62
C THR A 207 -9.36 -1.09 -6.52
N GLN A 208 -8.99 -2.02 -5.64
CA GLN A 208 -9.83 -3.16 -5.31
C GLN A 208 -11.27 -2.77 -4.97
N ASN A 209 -11.44 -1.66 -4.25
CA ASN A 209 -12.72 -1.17 -3.77
C ASN A 209 -13.46 -0.24 -4.73
N THR A 210 -12.91 0.13 -5.88
CA THR A 210 -13.49 1.20 -6.72
C THR A 210 -13.65 0.83 -8.19
N GLY A 211 -13.40 -0.43 -8.54
CA GLY A 211 -13.82 -1.00 -9.81
C GLY A 211 -13.06 -2.23 -10.28
N ARG A 212 -11.99 -2.62 -9.59
CA ARG A 212 -11.14 -3.76 -9.97
C ARG A 212 -10.95 -4.74 -8.82
N PRO A 213 -11.94 -5.60 -8.52
CA PRO A 213 -11.88 -6.52 -7.39
C PRO A 213 -10.71 -7.52 -7.46
N ASP A 214 -10.12 -7.68 -8.65
CA ASP A 214 -8.92 -8.48 -8.93
C ASP A 214 -7.60 -7.82 -8.49
N LEU A 215 -7.59 -6.52 -8.19
CA LEU A 215 -6.41 -5.85 -7.64
C LEU A 215 -6.17 -6.21 -6.16
N GLU A 216 -4.89 -6.19 -5.77
CA GLU A 216 -4.47 -6.39 -4.39
C GLU A 216 -4.81 -5.16 -3.52
N VAL A 217 -4.94 -5.37 -2.21
CA VAL A 217 -5.13 -4.29 -1.25
C VAL A 217 -3.96 -3.32 -1.30
N GLY A 218 -4.25 -2.01 -1.27
CA GLY A 218 -3.21 -0.97 -1.33
C GLY A 218 -2.58 -0.73 -2.69
N VAL A 219 -3.10 -1.39 -3.72
CA VAL A 219 -2.74 -1.12 -5.12
C VAL A 219 -3.73 -0.12 -5.74
N TYR A 220 -3.13 0.82 -6.45
CA TYR A 220 -3.77 1.82 -7.28
C TYR A 220 -3.31 1.63 -8.72
N LEU A 221 -4.21 1.84 -9.68
CA LEU A 221 -3.91 1.71 -11.10
C LEU A 221 -4.66 2.78 -11.87
N LEU A 222 -3.97 3.46 -12.79
CA LEU A 222 -4.62 4.34 -13.77
C LEU A 222 -4.88 3.54 -15.04
N GLU A 223 -6.15 3.31 -15.39
CA GLU A 223 -6.51 2.42 -16.51
C GLU A 223 -6.13 3.03 -17.87
N ALA A 224 -6.30 4.35 -18.01
CA ALA A 224 -5.93 5.08 -19.22
C ALA A 224 -5.54 6.53 -18.88
N ASP A 225 -4.65 7.12 -19.69
CA ASP A 225 -4.38 8.56 -19.67
C ASP A 225 -5.53 9.34 -20.35
N ARG A 226 -6.73 9.23 -19.79
CA ARG A 226 -7.96 9.80 -20.34
C ARG A 226 -8.82 10.37 -19.22
N GLN A 227 -8.97 11.68 -19.19
CA GLN A 227 -9.84 12.36 -18.24
C GLN A 227 -11.29 12.39 -18.75
N SER A 228 -12.25 12.12 -17.88
CA SER A 228 -13.68 12.22 -18.21
C SER A 228 -14.10 13.69 -18.47
N PRO A 229 -15.08 13.93 -19.37
CA PRO A 229 -15.67 15.27 -19.55
C PRO A 229 -16.28 15.81 -18.26
N GLU A 230 -16.25 17.13 -18.07
CA GLU A 230 -16.68 17.77 -16.81
C GLU A 230 -18.09 17.38 -16.35
N HIS A 231 -19.03 17.22 -17.29
CA HIS A 231 -20.40 16.85 -16.98
C HIS A 231 -20.58 15.38 -16.58
N ASP A 232 -19.62 14.51 -16.88
CA ASP A 232 -19.62 13.10 -16.47
C ASP A 232 -18.78 12.87 -15.20
N ARG A 233 -18.14 13.94 -14.66
CA ARG A 233 -17.43 13.90 -13.38
C ARG A 233 -18.44 13.88 -12.21
N HIS A 234 -17.97 13.58 -11.00
CA HIS A 234 -18.73 13.63 -9.74
C HIS A 234 -19.66 12.44 -9.47
N ILE A 235 -19.32 11.25 -9.97
CA ILE A 235 -20.00 10.00 -9.55
C ILE A 235 -19.35 9.52 -8.23
N PRO A 236 -20.12 9.38 -7.12
CA PRO A 236 -19.59 8.86 -5.87
C PRO A 236 -19.10 7.42 -6.00
N ASP A 237 -18.02 7.07 -5.31
CA ASP A 237 -17.43 5.72 -5.33
C ASP A 237 -18.42 4.63 -4.91
N GLN A 238 -19.33 4.93 -3.98
CA GLN A 238 -20.38 4.01 -3.57
C GLN A 238 -21.32 3.67 -4.73
N VAL A 239 -21.85 4.68 -5.41
CA VAL A 239 -22.72 4.49 -6.59
C VAL A 239 -21.95 3.75 -7.68
N LYS A 240 -20.67 4.09 -7.89
CA LYS A 240 -19.83 3.41 -8.87
C LYS A 240 -19.71 1.91 -8.58
N ARG A 241 -19.43 1.55 -7.32
CA ARG A 241 -19.38 0.15 -6.88
C ARG A 241 -20.71 -0.57 -7.10
N GLU A 242 -21.82 0.05 -6.71
CA GLU A 242 -23.17 -0.54 -6.82
C GLU A 242 -23.51 -0.86 -8.28
N VAL A 243 -23.28 0.09 -9.19
CA VAL A 243 -23.50 -0.08 -10.63
C VAL A 243 -22.60 -1.17 -11.22
N LEU A 244 -21.30 -1.16 -10.90
CA LEU A 244 -20.37 -2.17 -11.40
C LEU A 244 -20.74 -3.57 -10.89
N ARG A 245 -21.13 -3.72 -9.62
CA ARG A 245 -21.60 -5.00 -9.06
C ARG A 245 -22.88 -5.48 -9.72
N ARG A 246 -23.87 -4.59 -9.89
CA ARG A 246 -25.13 -4.88 -10.58
C ARG A 246 -24.87 -5.40 -12.00
N ASP A 247 -23.97 -4.74 -12.72
CA ASP A 247 -23.60 -5.09 -14.10
C ASP A 247 -22.54 -6.22 -14.17
N LYS A 248 -22.25 -6.87 -13.03
CA LYS A 248 -21.30 -7.99 -12.89
C LYS A 248 -19.89 -7.69 -13.41
N TYR A 249 -19.47 -6.42 -13.33
CA TYR A 249 -18.19 -5.94 -13.84
C TYR A 249 -18.02 -6.23 -15.34
N LYS A 250 -19.10 -6.08 -16.12
CA LYS A 250 -19.10 -6.26 -17.58
C LYS A 250 -19.75 -5.08 -18.29
N CYS A 251 -19.33 -4.85 -19.53
CA CYS A 251 -20.00 -3.91 -20.42
C CYS A 251 -21.42 -4.38 -20.71
N THR A 252 -22.41 -3.54 -20.44
CA THR A 252 -23.83 -3.84 -20.69
C THR A 252 -24.21 -3.90 -22.18
N VAL A 253 -23.32 -3.46 -23.08
CA VAL A 253 -23.54 -3.44 -24.53
C VAL A 253 -22.90 -4.62 -25.23
N CYS A 254 -21.61 -4.88 -24.98
CA CYS A 254 -20.84 -5.92 -25.68
C CYS A 254 -20.33 -7.05 -24.76
N ASN A 255 -20.70 -7.04 -23.47
CA ASN A 255 -20.33 -8.04 -22.46
C ASN A 255 -18.83 -8.13 -22.11
N TRP A 256 -17.99 -7.26 -22.67
CA TRP A 256 -16.56 -7.19 -22.36
C TRP A 256 -16.29 -7.02 -20.85
N SER A 257 -15.34 -7.78 -20.32
CA SER A 257 -14.86 -7.68 -18.94
C SER A 257 -13.33 -7.55 -18.88
N HIS A 258 -12.78 -7.20 -17.72
CA HIS A 258 -11.33 -7.17 -17.49
C HIS A 258 -10.65 -8.54 -17.67
N GLU A 259 -11.40 -9.64 -17.66
CA GLU A 259 -10.86 -10.99 -17.95
C GLU A 259 -10.40 -11.13 -19.40
N GLU A 260 -10.97 -10.32 -20.31
CA GLU A 260 -10.62 -10.30 -21.74
C GLU A 260 -9.51 -9.28 -22.06
N TRP A 261 -9.04 -8.54 -21.05
CA TRP A 261 -8.06 -7.48 -21.24
C TRP A 261 -6.73 -8.03 -21.80
N ASN A 262 -6.21 -7.34 -22.81
CA ASN A 262 -4.87 -7.62 -23.34
C ASN A 262 -4.30 -6.36 -24.01
N ARG A 263 -3.01 -6.38 -24.35
CA ARG A 263 -2.32 -5.21 -24.92
C ARG A 263 -2.93 -4.73 -26.24
N SER A 264 -3.51 -5.62 -27.04
CA SER A 264 -4.18 -5.28 -28.31
C SER A 264 -5.61 -4.78 -28.10
N ASP A 265 -6.19 -4.99 -26.93
CA ASP A 265 -7.52 -4.55 -26.53
C ASP A 265 -7.50 -3.89 -25.13
N PRO A 266 -6.93 -2.67 -25.02
CA PRO A 266 -6.74 -1.99 -23.74
C PRO A 266 -8.01 -1.27 -23.28
N ARG A 267 -9.18 -1.88 -23.52
CA ARG A 267 -10.47 -1.36 -23.03
C ARG A 267 -10.47 -1.34 -21.49
N HIS A 268 -11.26 -0.44 -20.92
CA HIS A 268 -11.63 -0.47 -19.50
C HIS A 268 -13.09 -0.07 -19.33
N LEU A 269 -13.63 -0.27 -18.13
CA LEU A 269 -15.04 0.01 -17.83
C LEU A 269 -15.23 1.43 -17.32
N GLU A 270 -16.19 2.13 -17.90
CA GLU A 270 -16.64 3.46 -17.52
C GLU A 270 -18.14 3.42 -17.21
N LEU A 271 -18.60 4.42 -16.47
CA LEU A 271 -20.03 4.60 -16.23
C LEU A 271 -20.58 5.62 -17.21
N HIS A 272 -21.73 5.28 -17.79
CA HIS A 272 -22.46 6.15 -18.71
C HIS A 272 -23.84 6.48 -18.16
N HIS A 273 -24.22 7.75 -18.21
CA HIS A 273 -25.58 8.17 -17.87
C HIS A 273 -26.58 7.85 -18.99
N LYS A 274 -27.64 7.11 -18.67
CA LYS A 274 -28.77 6.85 -19.58
C LYS A 274 -29.43 8.16 -19.99
N LYS A 275 -29.82 8.98 -19.00
CA LYS A 275 -30.19 10.38 -19.17
C LYS A 275 -28.96 11.22 -18.88
N HIS A 276 -28.44 11.90 -19.90
CA HIS A 276 -27.23 12.73 -19.76
C HIS A 276 -27.33 13.71 -18.61
N HIS A 277 -26.22 13.87 -17.87
CA HIS A 277 -26.11 14.85 -16.80
C HIS A 277 -26.44 16.27 -17.28
N ALA A 278 -25.99 16.65 -18.49
CA ALA A 278 -26.32 17.93 -19.13
C ALA A 278 -27.84 18.17 -19.34
N LYS A 279 -28.67 17.12 -19.29
CA LYS A 279 -30.13 17.19 -19.38
C LYS A 279 -30.82 16.96 -18.02
N GLY A 280 -30.09 17.15 -16.91
CA GLY A 280 -30.56 16.91 -15.55
C GLY A 280 -30.72 15.42 -15.25
N GLY A 281 -29.72 14.62 -15.64
CA GLY A 281 -29.62 13.22 -15.27
C GLY A 281 -28.83 13.03 -14.00
N ASP A 282 -29.36 12.25 -13.07
CA ASP A 282 -28.82 12.15 -11.71
C ASP A 282 -27.67 11.11 -11.64
N ASN A 283 -26.77 11.25 -10.66
CA ASN A 283 -25.71 10.28 -10.37
C ASN A 283 -26.24 9.12 -9.52
N THR A 284 -27.29 8.45 -9.99
CA THR A 284 -27.95 7.34 -9.31
C THR A 284 -27.71 6.03 -10.02
N GLU A 285 -27.76 4.91 -9.28
CA GLU A 285 -27.59 3.56 -9.84
C GLU A 285 -28.50 3.33 -11.05
N ASN A 286 -29.77 3.74 -10.95
CA ASN A 286 -30.78 3.56 -12.00
C ASN A 286 -30.46 4.30 -13.30
N ASN A 287 -29.82 5.47 -13.19
CA ASN A 287 -29.46 6.30 -14.34
C ASN A 287 -28.08 5.95 -14.93
N LEU A 288 -27.30 5.09 -14.28
CA LEU A 288 -25.96 4.73 -14.73
C LEU A 288 -25.92 3.30 -15.29
N ILE A 289 -25.10 3.10 -16.31
CA ILE A 289 -24.76 1.77 -16.85
C ILE A 289 -23.25 1.63 -16.99
N THR A 290 -22.76 0.41 -16.82
CA THR A 290 -21.38 0.05 -17.08
C THR A 290 -21.18 -0.20 -18.58
N VAL A 291 -20.21 0.48 -19.19
CA VAL A 291 -19.85 0.32 -20.60
C VAL A 291 -18.34 0.30 -20.75
N CYS A 292 -17.80 -0.43 -21.72
CA CYS A 292 -16.38 -0.31 -22.06
C CYS A 292 -16.11 0.99 -22.82
N THR A 293 -14.88 1.48 -22.79
CA THR A 293 -14.47 2.73 -23.48
C THR A 293 -14.91 2.80 -24.94
N VAL A 294 -14.79 1.70 -25.69
CA VAL A 294 -15.21 1.65 -27.10
C VAL A 294 -16.73 1.85 -27.25
N CYS A 295 -17.54 1.12 -26.48
CA CYS A 295 -18.99 1.29 -26.51
C CYS A 295 -19.40 2.67 -25.97
N HIS A 296 -18.67 3.20 -24.99
CA HIS A 296 -18.92 4.53 -24.45
C HIS A 296 -18.77 5.61 -25.53
N ASP A 297 -17.69 5.55 -26.29
CA ASP A 297 -17.41 6.46 -27.42
C ASP A 297 -18.45 6.32 -28.54
N GLU A 298 -18.86 5.10 -28.85
CA GLU A 298 -19.92 4.87 -29.84
C GLU A 298 -21.26 5.47 -29.43
N ILE A 299 -21.63 5.39 -28.15
CA ILE A 299 -22.87 5.99 -27.63
C ILE A 299 -22.81 7.52 -27.75
N HIS A 300 -21.69 8.14 -27.38
CA HIS A 300 -21.51 9.59 -27.52
C HIS A 300 -21.48 10.03 -28.99
N ARG A 301 -20.92 9.22 -29.89
CA ARG A 301 -20.90 9.50 -31.33
C ARG A 301 -22.28 9.42 -31.97
N LYS A 302 -23.13 8.46 -31.59
CA LYS A 302 -24.49 8.29 -32.14
C LYS A 302 -25.49 9.37 -31.68
N LYS A 303 -25.17 10.09 -30.60
CA LYS A 303 -26.03 11.12 -30.01
C LYS A 303 -25.63 12.56 -30.37
N LYS A 304 -24.52 12.74 -31.11
CA LYS A 304 -24.14 13.99 -31.77
C LYS A 304 -24.81 14.08 -33.13
#